data_AF-A0A934DQK7-F1
#
_entry.id   AF-A0A934DQK7-F1
#
_cell.length_a   1.000
_cell.length_b   1.000
_cell.length_c   1.000
_cell.angle_alpha   90.00
_cell.angle_beta   90.00
_cell.angle_gamma   90.00
#
_symmetry.space_group_name_H-M   'P 1'
#
loop_
_entity.id
_entity.type
_entity.pdbx_description
1 polymer ?
#
loop_
_entity_poly.entity_id
_entity_poly.type
_entity_poly.pdbx_seq_one_letter_code
_entity_poly.pdbx_strand_id
1 'polypeptide(L)'
;MLDPLNQQPPSQFRGPTGGMYPQSPPPVQHVPPTSGAATSALVLAILGSMCLGPIGGLAAIILGVVALAEIRKSQGTQGGTAVAGIAIGLGALTTLGSVGAVVWAIVASATAPMTAPTSPPPIYLPPSPTLAPTPTTPTPRSPLAKEVASKDTTTVEFKVGALTVVDIGSDVSSLDAELRAQRSKAARSGEKMIVETTGYECRPCLGVAASLIDPRMQKALAGTRLVRIDVAEFGEELTSLGYPHEAIPGFFLVGVDLSPSDGMHGGEWDDDTAENISPVIGAFARGKLMKRREPWGGQKRGPGGLPPRGGGTEL
;
A
#
# COMPACT_ATOMS: atom_id res chain seq x y z
N MET A 1 64.73 41.99 -93.68
CA MET A 1 64.06 42.97 -94.56
C MET A 1 63.19 42.16 -95.51
N LEU A 2 61.91 42.55 -95.60
CA LEU A 2 60.78 41.93 -96.31
C LEU A 2 59.95 40.90 -95.52
N ASP A 3 58.65 41.16 -95.63
CA ASP A 3 57.48 40.82 -94.81
C ASP A 3 56.66 39.69 -95.54
N PRO A 4 55.45 39.28 -95.10
CA PRO A 4 55.13 37.89 -94.77
C PRO A 4 54.00 37.29 -95.63
N LEU A 5 53.81 35.96 -95.63
CA LEU A 5 52.54 35.32 -96.00
C LEU A 5 52.37 34.03 -95.16
N ASN A 6 51.45 34.06 -94.19
CA ASN A 6 50.10 33.54 -94.34
C ASN A 6 50.02 32.01 -94.15
N GLN A 7 49.94 31.60 -92.89
CA GLN A 7 49.38 30.30 -92.52
C GLN A 7 48.34 30.54 -91.41
N GLN A 8 47.07 30.64 -91.80
CA GLN A 8 45.95 30.56 -90.88
C GLN A 8 45.82 29.13 -90.33
N PRO A 9 45.74 28.93 -89.01
CA PRO A 9 45.31 27.66 -88.45
C PRO A 9 43.79 27.47 -88.57
N PRO A 10 43.30 26.22 -88.67
CA PRO A 10 41.89 25.91 -88.86
C PRO A 10 41.02 26.28 -87.65
N SER A 11 39.81 26.70 -88.00
CA SER A 11 38.67 27.10 -87.17
C SER A 11 38.44 26.21 -85.94
N GLN A 12 38.60 26.79 -84.75
CA GLN A 12 38.18 26.16 -83.49
C GLN A 12 36.66 26.25 -83.34
N PHE A 13 36.04 25.08 -83.28
CA PHE A 13 34.63 24.88 -82.98
C PHE A 13 34.31 25.49 -81.60
N ARG A 14 33.59 26.62 -81.59
CA ARG A 14 33.09 27.27 -80.39
C ARG A 14 31.84 26.53 -79.93
N GLY A 15 32.00 25.59 -78.99
CA GLY A 15 30.88 24.96 -78.30
C GLY A 15 30.05 25.99 -77.53
N PRO A 16 28.74 25.73 -77.29
CA PRO A 16 27.90 26.64 -76.52
C PRO A 16 28.44 26.77 -75.10
N THR A 17 28.59 28.01 -74.64
CA THR A 17 28.89 28.37 -73.26
C THR A 17 27.86 27.72 -72.33
N GLY A 18 28.26 26.64 -71.66
CA GLY A 18 27.51 26.05 -70.57
C GLY A 18 27.37 27.09 -69.47
N GLY A 19 26.15 27.58 -69.26
CA GLY A 19 25.83 28.42 -68.12
C GLY A 19 26.16 27.65 -66.84
N MET A 20 27.02 28.24 -66.00
CA MET A 20 27.11 27.82 -64.60
C MET A 20 25.76 28.12 -63.96
N TYR A 21 24.92 27.09 -63.85
CA TYR A 21 23.77 27.14 -62.96
C TYR A 21 24.29 27.34 -61.53
N PRO A 22 23.72 28.26 -60.75
CA PRO A 22 24.06 28.38 -59.34
C PRO A 22 23.78 27.02 -58.67
N GLN A 23 24.81 26.42 -58.06
CA GLN A 23 24.64 25.25 -57.22
C GLN A 23 23.68 25.64 -56.10
N SER A 24 22.50 25.04 -56.10
CA SER A 24 21.57 25.17 -54.98
C SER A 24 22.23 24.58 -53.74
N PRO A 25 22.23 25.28 -52.59
CA PRO A 25 22.79 24.73 -51.36
C PRO A 25 22.11 23.39 -51.04
N PRO A 26 22.86 22.41 -50.48
CA PRO A 26 22.29 21.13 -50.11
C PRO A 26 21.11 21.34 -49.15
N PRO A 27 20.02 20.57 -49.29
CA PRO A 27 18.85 20.71 -48.42
C PRO A 27 19.28 20.47 -46.97
N VAL A 28 19.12 21.51 -46.14
CA VAL A 28 19.34 21.46 -44.70
C VAL A 28 18.32 20.51 -44.09
N GLN A 29 18.76 19.29 -43.76
CA GLN A 29 17.94 18.30 -43.06
C GLN A 29 17.62 18.83 -41.65
N HIS A 30 16.38 19.28 -41.44
CA HIS A 30 15.90 19.63 -40.10
C HIS A 30 15.66 18.33 -39.32
N VAL A 31 16.56 18.02 -38.38
CA VAL A 31 16.35 16.94 -37.42
C VAL A 31 15.20 17.36 -36.50
N PRO A 32 14.08 16.62 -36.45
CA PRO A 32 12.95 16.98 -35.62
C PRO A 32 13.36 17.03 -34.14
N PRO A 33 12.95 18.05 -33.36
CA PRO A 33 13.27 18.13 -31.95
C PRO A 33 12.62 16.94 -31.20
N THR A 34 13.36 16.39 -30.23
CA THR A 34 12.90 15.31 -29.37
C THR A 34 11.84 15.82 -28.40
N SER A 35 10.75 15.07 -28.21
CA SER A 35 9.69 15.47 -27.29
C SER A 35 10.15 15.46 -25.82
N GLY A 36 9.78 16.49 -25.05
CA GLY A 36 10.09 16.56 -23.61
C GLY A 36 9.49 15.41 -22.79
N ALA A 37 8.41 14.80 -23.28
CA ALA A 37 7.82 13.58 -22.73
C ALA A 37 8.77 12.37 -22.82
N ALA A 38 9.51 12.22 -23.92
CA ALA A 38 10.48 11.13 -24.07
C ALA A 38 11.68 11.30 -23.12
N THR A 39 12.17 12.53 -22.95
CA THR A 39 13.28 12.82 -22.03
C THR A 39 12.87 12.64 -20.56
N SER A 40 11.67 13.09 -20.19
CA SER A 40 11.14 12.90 -18.83
C SER A 40 10.88 11.42 -18.51
N ALA A 41 10.39 10.63 -19.46
CA ALA A 41 10.23 9.18 -19.29
C ALA A 41 11.58 8.47 -19.06
N LEU A 42 12.65 8.87 -19.76
CA LEU A 42 13.99 8.31 -19.55
C LEU A 42 14.54 8.67 -18.16
N VAL A 43 14.39 9.93 -17.74
CA VAL A 43 14.86 10.40 -16.42
C VAL A 43 14.10 9.70 -15.30
N LEU A 44 12.78 9.52 -15.44
CA LEU A 44 11.97 8.78 -14.47
C LEU A 44 12.30 7.28 -14.46
N ALA A 45 12.64 6.68 -15.60
CA ALA A 45 13.11 5.30 -15.64
C ALA A 45 14.43 5.13 -14.87
N ILE A 46 15.38 6.05 -15.05
CA ILE A 46 16.69 6.00 -14.37
C ILE A 46 16.55 6.29 -12.87
N LEU A 47 15.87 7.38 -12.50
CA LEU A 47 15.70 7.77 -11.09
C LEU A 47 14.71 6.85 -10.34
N GLY A 48 13.66 6.42 -11.01
CA GLY A 48 12.67 5.47 -10.47
C GLY A 48 13.28 4.10 -10.21
N SER A 49 14.18 3.64 -11.08
CA SER A 49 14.90 2.38 -10.89
C SER A 49 15.83 2.39 -9.68
N MET A 50 16.39 3.54 -9.28
CA MET A 50 17.30 3.61 -8.12
C MET A 50 16.57 3.86 -6.78
N CYS A 51 15.44 4.57 -6.78
CA CYS A 51 14.84 5.07 -5.53
C CYS A 51 13.42 4.56 -5.23
N LEU A 52 12.66 4.08 -6.21
CA LEU A 52 11.20 3.85 -6.08
C LEU A 52 10.77 2.41 -6.39
N GLY A 53 11.73 1.51 -6.62
CA GLY A 53 11.47 0.08 -6.86
C GLY A 53 10.48 -0.17 -8.02
N PRO A 54 9.56 -1.16 -7.92
CA PRO A 54 8.68 -1.55 -9.02
C PRO A 54 7.69 -0.44 -9.43
N ILE A 55 7.38 0.49 -8.52
CA ILE A 55 6.46 1.61 -8.77
C ILE A 55 7.07 2.59 -9.79
N GLY A 56 8.39 2.82 -9.70
CA GLY A 56 9.12 3.62 -10.68
C GLY A 56 9.13 3.01 -12.08
N GLY A 57 9.28 1.67 -12.17
CA GLY A 57 9.22 0.93 -13.43
C GLY A 57 7.85 1.02 -14.10
N LEU A 58 6.77 0.89 -13.33
CA LEU A 58 5.39 0.99 -13.85
C LEU A 58 5.08 2.40 -14.40
N ALA A 59 5.48 3.45 -13.68
CA ALA A 59 5.31 4.84 -14.13
C ALA A 59 6.09 5.12 -15.43
N ALA A 60 7.31 4.58 -15.56
CA ALA A 60 8.12 4.71 -16.77
C ALA A 60 7.48 4.02 -17.99
N ILE A 61 6.85 2.85 -17.81
CA ILE A 61 6.13 2.15 -18.89
C ILE A 61 4.93 2.99 -19.36
N ILE A 62 4.11 3.50 -18.44
CA ILE A 62 2.91 4.29 -18.79
C ILE A 62 3.31 5.55 -19.57
N LEU A 63 4.29 6.30 -19.07
CA LEU A 63 4.76 7.52 -19.75
C LEU A 63 5.43 7.22 -21.09
N GLY A 64 6.16 6.11 -21.21
CA GLY A 64 6.74 5.67 -22.48
C GLY A 64 5.67 5.36 -23.54
N VAL A 65 4.57 4.70 -23.17
CA VAL A 65 3.45 4.39 -24.07
C VAL A 65 2.72 5.66 -24.50
N VAL A 66 2.48 6.60 -23.58
CA VAL A 66 1.88 7.91 -23.90
C VAL A 66 2.77 8.71 -24.86
N ALA A 67 4.09 8.73 -24.63
CA ALA A 67 5.04 9.39 -25.53
C ALA A 67 5.04 8.77 -26.94
N LEU A 68 4.96 7.45 -27.06
CA LEU A 68 4.83 6.78 -28.37
C LEU A 68 3.52 7.14 -29.08
N ALA A 69 2.42 7.28 -28.33
CA ALA A 69 1.14 7.70 -28.90
C ALA A 69 1.18 9.15 -29.42
N GLU A 70 1.81 10.07 -28.68
CA GLU A 70 2.00 11.46 -29.11
C GLU A 70 2.91 11.56 -30.33
N ILE A 71 4.03 10.81 -30.37
CA ILE A 71 4.93 10.79 -31.52
C ILE A 71 4.22 10.28 -32.77
N ARG A 72 3.41 9.21 -32.66
CA ARG A 72 2.60 8.69 -33.78
C ARG A 72 1.57 9.71 -34.27
N LYS A 73 0.96 10.46 -33.34
CA LYS A 73 -0.02 11.51 -33.65
C LYS A 73 0.61 12.73 -34.30
N SER A 74 1.89 12.99 -34.04
CA SER A 74 2.63 14.15 -34.54
C SER A 74 2.98 14.13 -36.05
N GLN A 75 2.73 13.01 -36.74
CA GLN A 75 2.96 12.83 -38.19
C GLN A 75 4.36 13.29 -38.67
N GLY A 76 5.40 13.06 -37.87
CA GLY A 76 6.79 13.35 -38.23
C GLY A 76 7.32 14.71 -37.75
N THR A 77 6.53 15.49 -37.01
CA THR A 77 6.98 16.77 -36.42
C THR A 77 7.80 16.60 -35.13
N GLN A 78 7.74 15.43 -34.49
CA GLN A 78 8.50 15.11 -33.28
C GLN A 78 9.28 13.80 -33.41
N GLY A 79 10.54 13.83 -32.97
CA GLY A 79 11.41 12.64 -32.89
C GLY A 79 11.39 12.00 -31.51
N GLY A 80 12.02 10.82 -31.36
CA GLY A 80 12.24 10.19 -30.05
C GLY A 80 11.67 8.78 -29.87
N THR A 81 11.24 8.12 -30.94
CA THR A 81 10.74 6.72 -30.90
C THR A 81 11.74 5.76 -30.26
N ALA A 82 13.02 5.88 -30.58
CA ALA A 82 14.09 5.07 -30.01
C ALA A 82 14.22 5.28 -28.48
N VAL A 83 14.12 6.53 -28.02
CA VAL A 83 14.23 6.88 -26.59
C VAL A 83 13.04 6.34 -25.79
N ALA A 84 11.82 6.48 -26.34
CA ALA A 84 10.62 5.92 -25.72
C ALA A 84 10.66 4.38 -25.68
N GLY A 85 11.19 3.73 -26.72
CA GLY A 85 11.39 2.27 -26.74
C GLY A 85 12.38 1.79 -25.68
N ILE A 86 13.50 2.49 -25.51
CA ILE A 86 14.50 2.18 -24.47
C ILE A 86 13.89 2.35 -23.06
N ALA A 87 13.11 3.41 -22.82
CA ALA A 87 12.46 3.65 -21.54
C ALA A 87 11.48 2.53 -21.16
N ILE A 88 10.67 2.06 -22.12
CA ILE A 88 9.74 0.93 -21.90
C ILE A 88 10.52 -0.36 -21.63
N GLY A 89 11.59 -0.62 -22.39
CA GLY A 89 12.42 -1.82 -22.20
C GLY A 89 13.07 -1.88 -20.81
N LEU A 90 13.67 -0.76 -20.36
CA LEU A 90 14.26 -0.67 -19.02
C LEU A 90 13.21 -0.75 -17.91
N GLY A 91 12.05 -0.11 -18.08
CA GLY A 91 10.93 -0.19 -17.15
C GLY A 91 10.39 -1.62 -17.01
N ALA A 92 10.26 -2.36 -18.11
CA ALA A 92 9.82 -3.75 -18.08
C ALA A 92 10.84 -4.67 -17.40
N LEU A 93 12.13 -4.50 -17.71
CA LEU A 93 13.20 -5.32 -17.12
C LEU A 93 13.30 -5.14 -15.61
N THR A 94 13.24 -3.89 -15.14
CA THR A 94 13.26 -3.56 -13.71
C THR A 94 12.03 -4.08 -12.97
N THR A 95 10.84 -3.96 -13.57
CA THR A 95 9.60 -4.49 -12.99
C THR A 95 9.62 -6.01 -12.89
N LEU A 96 9.98 -6.71 -13.96
CA LEU A 96 10.05 -8.17 -13.99
C LEU A 96 11.15 -8.71 -13.05
N GLY A 97 12.32 -8.06 -13.01
CA GLY A 97 13.41 -8.43 -12.10
C GLY A 97 13.02 -8.27 -10.64
N SER A 98 12.28 -7.20 -10.30
CA SER A 98 11.80 -6.96 -8.93
C SER A 98 10.79 -8.02 -8.48
N VAL A 99 9.83 -8.36 -9.35
CA VAL A 99 8.85 -9.43 -9.07
C VAL A 99 9.56 -10.77 -8.89
N GLY A 100 10.51 -11.10 -9.78
CA GLY A 100 11.32 -12.31 -9.66
C GLY A 100 12.12 -12.39 -8.36
N ALA A 101 12.71 -11.27 -7.92
CA ALA A 101 13.46 -11.21 -6.66
C ALA A 101 12.56 -11.39 -5.43
N VAL A 102 11.35 -10.82 -5.43
CA VAL A 102 10.35 -11.02 -4.36
C VAL A 102 9.90 -12.47 -4.30
N VAL A 103 9.56 -13.07 -5.44
CA VAL A 103 9.17 -14.49 -5.52
C VAL A 103 10.32 -15.39 -5.05
N TRP A 104 11.55 -15.11 -5.47
CA TRP A 104 12.72 -15.86 -5.01
C TRP A 104 12.96 -15.73 -3.51
N ALA A 105 12.81 -14.53 -2.92
CA ALA A 105 12.95 -14.32 -1.48
C ALA A 105 11.87 -15.07 -0.67
N ILE A 106 10.64 -15.14 -1.18
CA ILE A 106 9.55 -15.92 -0.57
C ILE A 106 9.87 -17.42 -0.63
N VAL A 107 10.35 -17.93 -1.77
CA VAL A 107 10.72 -19.34 -1.91
C VAL A 107 11.95 -19.69 -1.05
N ALA A 108 12.96 -18.83 -1.01
CA ALA A 108 14.16 -19.03 -0.20
C ALA A 108 13.83 -19.05 1.31
N SER A 109 12.96 -18.16 1.78
CA SER A 109 12.51 -18.15 3.18
C SER A 109 11.65 -19.36 3.55
N ALA A 110 10.91 -19.94 2.60
CA ALA A 110 10.15 -21.17 2.82
C ALA A 110 11.02 -22.45 2.89
N THR A 111 12.29 -22.39 2.46
CA THR A 111 13.20 -23.54 2.41
C THR A 111 14.34 -23.49 3.42
N ALA A 112 14.42 -22.43 4.23
CA ALA A 112 15.43 -22.35 5.28
C ALA A 112 15.17 -23.43 6.35
N PRO A 113 16.09 -24.39 6.56
CA PRO A 113 15.96 -25.33 7.66
C PRO A 113 16.00 -24.53 8.96
N MET A 114 14.98 -24.72 9.83
CA MET A 114 14.97 -24.17 11.19
C MET A 114 16.19 -24.72 11.94
N THR A 115 17.29 -23.97 11.93
CA THR A 115 18.41 -24.21 12.82
C THR A 115 17.90 -23.92 14.23
N ALA A 116 17.70 -24.98 15.02
CA ALA A 116 17.28 -24.85 16.41
C ALA A 116 18.24 -23.89 17.15
N PRO A 117 17.74 -22.96 17.97
CA PRO A 117 18.60 -22.08 18.75
C PRO A 117 19.44 -22.93 19.69
N THR A 118 20.75 -22.92 19.47
CA THR A 118 21.76 -23.48 20.38
C THR A 118 21.53 -22.90 21.76
N SER A 119 21.13 -23.73 22.72
CA SER A 119 21.00 -23.33 24.12
C SER A 119 22.32 -22.71 24.59
N PRO A 120 22.31 -21.54 25.25
CA PRO A 120 23.50 -21.04 25.92
C PRO A 120 23.95 -22.02 27.00
N PRO A 121 25.26 -22.14 27.28
CA PRO A 121 25.75 -23.01 28.34
C PRO A 121 25.12 -22.60 29.69
N PRO A 122 24.81 -23.55 30.58
CA PRO A 122 24.20 -23.25 31.86
C PRO A 122 25.14 -22.35 32.68
N ILE A 123 24.66 -21.15 33.03
CA ILE A 123 25.31 -20.29 34.01
C ILE A 123 25.16 -20.96 35.37
N TYR A 124 26.29 -21.38 35.96
CA TYR A 124 26.33 -21.92 37.31
C TYR A 124 26.11 -20.77 38.30
N LEU A 125 24.86 -20.57 38.72
CA LEU A 125 24.52 -19.69 39.83
C LEU A 125 24.81 -20.41 41.16
N PRO A 126 25.44 -19.76 42.15
CA PRO A 126 25.60 -20.35 43.48
C PRO A 126 24.22 -20.63 44.12
N PRO A 127 24.11 -21.67 44.96
CA PRO A 127 22.84 -22.01 45.60
C PRO A 127 22.37 -20.85 46.48
N SER A 128 21.21 -20.30 46.15
CA SER A 128 20.49 -19.38 47.03
C SER A 128 20.08 -20.11 48.32
N PRO A 129 20.07 -19.44 49.48
CA PRO A 129 19.64 -20.06 50.72
C PRO A 129 18.20 -20.53 50.60
N THR A 130 17.99 -21.81 50.87
CA THR A 130 16.70 -22.50 50.89
C THR A 130 15.73 -21.78 51.82
N LEU A 131 14.86 -20.94 51.26
CA LEU A 131 13.59 -20.61 51.90
C LEU A 131 12.68 -21.83 51.77
N ALA A 132 12.12 -22.24 52.89
CA ALA A 132 11.23 -23.38 53.03
C ALA A 132 10.12 -23.38 51.95
N PRO A 133 9.71 -24.55 51.44
CA PRO A 133 8.63 -24.64 50.45
C PRO A 133 7.32 -24.16 51.09
N THR A 134 6.89 -22.97 50.73
CA THR A 134 5.48 -22.58 50.84
C THR A 134 4.72 -23.49 49.87
N PRO A 135 3.61 -24.13 50.27
CA PRO A 135 2.83 -24.95 49.36
C PRO A 135 2.37 -24.10 48.17
N THR A 136 2.97 -24.35 47.01
CA THR A 136 2.57 -23.79 45.73
C THR A 136 1.20 -24.36 45.40
N THR A 137 0.16 -23.61 45.74
CA THR A 137 -1.13 -23.71 45.07
C THR A 137 -0.86 -23.65 43.56
N PRO A 138 -1.30 -24.61 42.75
CA PRO A 138 -1.11 -24.55 41.32
C PRO A 138 -1.82 -23.30 40.80
N THR A 139 -1.04 -22.33 40.33
CA THR A 139 -1.56 -21.20 39.55
C THR A 139 -2.39 -21.79 38.41
N PRO A 140 -3.71 -21.50 38.33
CA PRO A 140 -4.49 -21.91 37.18
C PRO A 140 -3.86 -21.23 35.97
N ARG A 141 -3.34 -22.03 35.02
CA ARG A 141 -3.13 -21.55 33.65
C ARG A 141 -4.50 -21.06 33.19
N SER A 142 -4.65 -19.73 33.14
CA SER A 142 -5.91 -19.10 32.77
C SER A 142 -6.37 -19.67 31.43
N PRO A 143 -7.58 -20.24 31.33
CA PRO A 143 -8.15 -20.72 30.07
C PRO A 143 -8.27 -19.60 29.01
N LEU A 144 -8.18 -18.34 29.45
CA LEU A 144 -8.46 -17.13 28.67
C LEU A 144 -7.50 -16.87 27.51
N ALA A 145 -6.31 -17.48 27.46
CA ALA A 145 -5.36 -17.22 26.35
C ALA A 145 -5.73 -17.94 25.05
N LYS A 146 -6.67 -18.89 25.07
CA LYS A 146 -7.17 -19.58 23.87
C LYS A 146 -8.44 -18.96 23.29
N GLU A 147 -9.07 -18.03 24.00
CA GLU A 147 -10.37 -17.43 23.67
C GLU A 147 -10.18 -15.99 23.17
N VAL A 148 -9.20 -15.75 22.29
CA VAL A 148 -8.80 -14.36 21.98
C VAL A 148 -8.64 -14.02 20.51
N ALA A 149 -8.86 -14.95 19.59
CA ALA A 149 -9.17 -14.65 18.20
C ALA A 149 -10.22 -15.65 17.75
N SER A 150 -11.46 -15.18 17.65
CA SER A 150 -12.61 -16.05 17.42
C SER A 150 -12.72 -16.37 15.93
N LYS A 151 -12.62 -17.67 15.62
CA LYS A 151 -13.19 -18.29 14.41
C LYS A 151 -14.54 -18.91 14.78
N ASP A 152 -15.33 -18.21 15.60
CA ASP A 152 -16.61 -18.74 16.03
C ASP A 152 -17.67 -18.45 14.99
N THR A 153 -18.52 -19.44 14.77
CA THR A 153 -19.65 -19.31 13.86
C THR A 153 -20.68 -18.33 14.40
N THR A 154 -20.73 -18.08 15.72
CA THR A 154 -21.74 -17.23 16.34
C THR A 154 -21.15 -15.99 16.98
N THR A 155 -21.88 -14.87 16.87
CA THR A 155 -21.49 -13.62 17.52
C THR A 155 -21.46 -13.78 19.06
N VAL A 156 -20.31 -13.49 19.69
CA VAL A 156 -20.11 -13.60 21.13
C VAL A 156 -19.84 -12.22 21.73
N GLU A 157 -20.58 -11.86 22.78
CA GLU A 157 -20.35 -10.65 23.58
C GLU A 157 -19.85 -11.06 24.98
N PHE A 158 -18.68 -10.58 25.37
CA PHE A 158 -18.04 -10.94 26.64
C PHE A 158 -17.29 -9.75 27.26
N LYS A 159 -16.82 -9.94 28.50
CA LYS A 159 -16.10 -8.93 29.27
C LYS A 159 -14.63 -9.31 29.40
N VAL A 160 -13.74 -8.37 29.06
CA VAL A 160 -12.32 -8.43 29.42
C VAL A 160 -12.07 -7.33 30.45
N GLY A 161 -12.10 -7.69 31.73
CA GLY A 161 -12.14 -6.70 32.81
C GLY A 161 -13.41 -5.83 32.71
N ALA A 162 -13.23 -4.51 32.60
CA ALA A 162 -14.35 -3.56 32.42
C ALA A 162 -14.76 -3.39 30.94
N LEU A 163 -13.90 -3.78 30.00
CA LEU A 163 -14.11 -3.63 28.55
C LEU A 163 -15.17 -4.61 28.03
N THR A 164 -16.13 -4.11 27.25
CA THR A 164 -17.03 -4.96 26.45
C THR A 164 -16.34 -5.30 25.14
N VAL A 165 -16.17 -6.59 24.86
CA VAL A 165 -15.64 -7.12 23.60
C VAL A 165 -16.74 -7.90 22.90
N VAL A 166 -16.87 -7.71 21.60
CA VAL A 166 -17.82 -8.42 20.76
C VAL A 166 -17.09 -9.01 19.58
N ASP A 167 -17.15 -10.33 19.42
CA ASP A 167 -16.64 -11.02 18.25
C ASP A 167 -17.81 -11.29 17.33
N ILE A 168 -17.78 -10.74 16.13
CA ILE A 168 -18.82 -10.99 15.13
C ILE A 168 -18.58 -12.37 14.52
N GLY A 169 -19.56 -13.27 14.69
CA GLY A 169 -19.53 -14.61 14.12
C GLY A 169 -20.08 -14.65 12.71
N SER A 170 -19.68 -15.66 11.93
CA SER A 170 -20.08 -15.82 10.52
C SER A 170 -21.55 -16.14 10.29
N ASP A 171 -22.33 -16.43 11.34
CA ASP A 171 -23.77 -16.69 11.26
C ASP A 171 -24.64 -15.45 11.03
N VAL A 172 -24.06 -14.26 11.12
CA VAL A 172 -24.80 -13.01 10.90
C VAL A 172 -25.16 -12.86 9.43
N SER A 173 -26.43 -12.58 9.14
CA SER A 173 -26.90 -12.41 7.77
C SER A 173 -26.45 -11.11 7.10
N SER A 174 -26.01 -10.13 7.89
CA SER A 174 -25.56 -8.83 7.41
C SER A 174 -24.69 -8.14 8.45
N LEU A 175 -23.45 -7.83 8.08
CA LEU A 175 -22.54 -7.08 8.93
C LEU A 175 -23.08 -5.68 9.25
N ASP A 176 -23.71 -4.98 8.28
CA ASP A 176 -24.32 -3.67 8.51
C ASP A 176 -25.42 -3.70 9.58
N ALA A 177 -26.29 -4.72 9.52
CA ALA A 177 -27.35 -4.90 10.51
C ALA A 177 -26.77 -5.17 11.91
N GLU A 178 -25.73 -6.01 11.99
CA GLU A 178 -25.08 -6.33 13.25
C GLU A 178 -24.34 -5.12 13.83
N LEU A 179 -23.59 -4.36 13.04
CA LEU A 179 -22.95 -3.12 13.49
C LEU A 179 -23.98 -2.10 13.97
N ARG A 180 -25.15 -2.00 13.33
CA ARG A 180 -26.26 -1.15 13.81
C ARG A 180 -26.80 -1.61 15.16
N ALA A 181 -26.94 -2.92 15.36
CA ALA A 181 -27.36 -3.50 16.63
C ALA A 181 -26.34 -3.19 17.75
N GLN A 182 -25.05 -3.39 17.47
CA GLN A 182 -23.95 -3.12 18.40
C GLN A 182 -23.82 -1.64 18.73
N ARG A 183 -23.99 -0.75 17.75
CA ARG A 183 -24.06 0.70 17.98
C ARG A 183 -25.21 1.09 18.91
N SER A 184 -26.37 0.47 18.71
CA SER A 184 -27.55 0.72 19.55
C SER A 184 -27.32 0.24 20.99
N LYS A 185 -26.64 -0.90 21.18
CA LYS A 185 -26.23 -1.38 22.51
C LYS A 185 -25.22 -0.42 23.16
N ALA A 186 -24.19 -0.01 22.43
CA ALA A 186 -23.19 0.94 22.91
C ALA A 186 -23.85 2.26 23.38
N ALA A 187 -24.76 2.81 22.57
CA ALA A 187 -25.48 4.03 22.90
C ALA A 187 -26.32 3.90 24.19
N ARG A 188 -27.03 2.78 24.39
CA ARG A 188 -27.80 2.53 25.62
C ARG A 188 -26.93 2.40 26.86
N SER A 189 -25.72 1.85 26.70
CA SER A 189 -24.76 1.66 27.80
C SER A 189 -23.84 2.86 28.03
N GLY A 190 -23.96 3.93 27.24
CA GLY A 190 -23.04 5.08 27.28
C GLY A 190 -21.63 4.75 26.82
N GLU A 191 -21.46 3.67 26.05
CA GLU A 191 -20.18 3.22 25.51
C GLU A 191 -19.91 3.87 24.14
N LYS A 192 -18.64 4.14 23.85
CA LYS A 192 -18.19 4.44 22.48
C LYS A 192 -17.90 3.15 21.74
N MET A 193 -18.50 2.97 20.57
CA MET A 193 -18.18 1.82 19.70
C MET A 193 -16.89 2.08 18.92
N ILE A 194 -15.96 1.12 18.99
CA ILE A 194 -14.77 1.04 18.15
C ILE A 194 -14.83 -0.30 17.41
N VAL A 195 -14.62 -0.26 16.10
CA VAL A 195 -14.49 -1.47 15.29
C VAL A 195 -13.00 -1.82 15.18
N GLU A 196 -12.67 -3.09 15.42
CA GLU A 196 -11.37 -3.67 15.17
C GLU A 196 -11.47 -4.67 14.01
N THR A 197 -10.71 -4.47 12.93
CA THR A 197 -10.50 -5.51 11.93
C THR A 197 -9.39 -6.43 12.40
N THR A 198 -9.64 -7.74 12.39
CA THR A 198 -8.76 -8.75 12.98
C THR A 198 -8.66 -9.99 12.11
N GLY A 199 -7.87 -10.98 12.53
CA GLY A 199 -7.79 -12.27 11.86
C GLY A 199 -7.24 -13.36 12.77
N TYR A 200 -7.72 -14.59 12.63
CA TYR A 200 -7.29 -15.73 13.46
C TYR A 200 -5.76 -15.99 13.41
N GLU A 201 -5.14 -15.85 12.24
CA GLU A 201 -3.70 -16.09 12.02
C GLU A 201 -2.87 -14.79 12.04
N CYS A 202 -3.40 -13.73 12.64
CA CYS A 202 -2.73 -12.44 12.74
C CYS A 202 -1.97 -12.32 14.07
N ARG A 203 -0.64 -12.44 14.04
CA ARG A 203 0.21 -12.31 15.25
C ARG A 203 0.02 -10.97 15.99
N PRO A 204 0.02 -9.80 15.32
CA PRO A 204 -0.20 -8.54 16.02
C PRO A 204 -1.60 -8.45 16.65
N CYS A 205 -2.61 -9.01 16.00
CA CYS A 205 -3.98 -9.08 16.53
C CYS A 205 -4.02 -9.89 17.84
N LEU A 206 -3.34 -11.04 17.89
CA LEU A 206 -3.20 -11.83 19.12
C LEU A 206 -2.50 -11.05 20.25
N GLY A 207 -1.49 -10.24 19.91
CA GLY A 207 -0.78 -9.38 20.86
C GLY A 207 -1.68 -8.29 21.47
N VAL A 208 -2.50 -7.63 20.65
CA VAL A 208 -3.54 -6.70 21.14
C VAL A 208 -4.52 -7.43 22.04
N ALA A 209 -5.04 -8.56 21.58
CA ALA A 209 -6.07 -9.32 22.28
C ALA A 209 -5.58 -9.78 23.66
N ALA A 210 -4.36 -10.31 23.75
CA ALA A 210 -3.72 -10.67 25.01
C ALA A 210 -3.46 -9.47 25.93
N SER A 211 -3.22 -8.29 25.35
CA SER A 211 -2.97 -7.05 26.09
C SER A 211 -4.23 -6.43 26.68
N LEU A 212 -5.44 -6.79 26.21
CA LEU A 212 -6.69 -6.13 26.61
C LEU A 212 -6.92 -6.15 28.12
N ILE A 213 -6.49 -7.20 28.83
CA ILE A 213 -6.66 -7.32 30.29
C ILE A 213 -5.72 -6.40 31.09
N ASP A 214 -4.64 -5.91 30.48
CA ASP A 214 -3.66 -5.06 31.16
C ASP A 214 -4.32 -3.76 31.68
N PRO A 215 -4.03 -3.31 32.91
CA PRO A 215 -4.61 -2.09 33.47
C PRO A 215 -4.45 -0.84 32.59
N ARG A 216 -3.35 -0.75 31.82
CA ARG A 216 -3.14 0.36 30.88
C ARG A 216 -4.13 0.32 29.72
N MET A 217 -4.40 -0.87 29.17
CA MET A 217 -5.39 -1.08 28.12
C MET A 217 -6.81 -0.84 28.64
N GLN A 218 -7.12 -1.33 29.84
CA GLN A 218 -8.39 -1.07 30.52
C GLN A 218 -8.66 0.43 30.69
N LYS A 219 -7.62 1.20 31.07
CA LYS A 219 -7.70 2.66 31.15
C LYS A 219 -7.80 3.33 29.78
N ALA A 220 -7.06 2.84 28.79
CA ALA A 220 -7.03 3.40 27.44
C ALA A 220 -8.39 3.27 26.73
N LEU A 221 -9.04 2.12 26.90
CA LEU A 221 -10.32 1.74 26.30
C LEU A 221 -11.50 1.89 27.26
N ALA A 222 -11.34 2.63 28.36
CA ALA A 222 -12.41 2.84 29.33
C ALA A 222 -13.66 3.46 28.67
N GLY A 223 -14.83 2.86 28.92
CA GLY A 223 -16.10 3.30 28.32
C GLY A 223 -16.21 3.00 26.82
N THR A 224 -15.49 2.00 26.32
CA THR A 224 -15.62 1.56 24.92
C THR A 224 -16.27 0.18 24.82
N ARG A 225 -16.93 -0.04 23.68
CA ARG A 225 -17.33 -1.36 23.17
C ARG A 225 -16.44 -1.65 21.97
N LEU A 226 -15.59 -2.65 22.09
CA LEU A 226 -14.69 -3.09 21.03
C LEU A 226 -15.36 -4.20 20.23
N VAL A 227 -15.67 -3.94 18.96
CA VAL A 227 -16.31 -4.89 18.06
C VAL A 227 -15.28 -5.42 17.08
N ARG A 228 -14.92 -6.69 17.19
CA ARG A 228 -13.90 -7.35 16.39
C ARG A 228 -14.55 -8.09 15.22
N ILE A 229 -14.01 -7.86 14.02
CA ILE A 229 -14.51 -8.39 12.76
C ILE A 229 -13.36 -9.09 12.05
N ASP A 230 -13.51 -10.39 11.78
CA ASP A 230 -12.52 -11.14 11.01
C ASP A 230 -12.55 -10.74 9.53
N VAL A 231 -11.41 -10.32 9.00
CA VAL A 231 -11.31 -9.83 7.61
C VAL A 231 -11.40 -10.93 6.57
N ALA A 232 -11.06 -12.18 6.93
CA ALA A 232 -11.19 -13.32 6.03
C ALA A 232 -12.66 -13.72 5.84
N GLU A 233 -13.49 -13.49 6.86
CA GLU A 233 -14.93 -13.76 6.79
C GLU A 233 -15.72 -12.63 6.14
N PHE A 234 -15.43 -11.37 6.49
CA PHE A 234 -16.28 -10.22 6.14
C PHE A 234 -15.63 -9.21 5.16
N GLY A 235 -14.61 -9.61 4.40
CA GLY A 235 -13.85 -8.69 3.55
C GLY A 235 -14.70 -7.91 2.53
N GLU A 236 -15.69 -8.57 1.90
CA GLU A 236 -16.56 -7.93 0.91
C GLU A 236 -17.50 -6.89 1.57
N GLU A 237 -18.10 -7.23 2.71
CA GLU A 237 -18.96 -6.33 3.48
C GLU A 237 -18.17 -5.16 4.05
N LEU A 238 -16.96 -5.40 4.57
CA LEU A 238 -16.05 -4.35 5.04
C LEU A 238 -15.71 -3.38 3.90
N THR A 239 -15.44 -3.91 2.69
CA THR A 239 -15.24 -3.09 1.48
C THR A 239 -16.48 -2.25 1.17
N SER A 240 -17.67 -2.87 1.16
CA SER A 240 -18.93 -2.18 0.88
C SER A 240 -19.25 -1.09 1.91
N LEU A 241 -18.89 -1.31 3.17
CA LEU A 241 -19.08 -0.37 4.27
C LEU A 241 -17.97 0.68 4.37
N GLY A 242 -16.92 0.55 3.55
CA GLY A 242 -15.81 1.50 3.49
C GLY A 242 -14.81 1.37 4.64
N TYR A 243 -14.73 0.20 5.28
CA TYR A 243 -13.71 -0.12 6.28
C TYR A 243 -12.45 -0.69 5.60
N PRO A 244 -11.30 0.02 5.68
CA PRO A 244 -10.02 -0.54 5.26
C PRO A 244 -9.70 -1.81 6.05
N HIS A 245 -9.21 -2.84 5.38
CA HIS A 245 -8.94 -4.15 5.98
C HIS A 245 -7.65 -4.79 5.46
N GLU A 246 -6.83 -4.01 4.75
CA GLU A 246 -5.53 -4.43 4.20
C GLU A 246 -4.43 -4.45 5.28
N ALA A 247 -4.56 -3.59 6.29
CA ALA A 247 -3.64 -3.51 7.42
C ALA A 247 -4.37 -3.88 8.72
N ILE A 248 -4.04 -5.06 9.26
CA ILE A 248 -4.62 -5.58 10.50
C ILE A 248 -3.58 -5.70 11.63
N PRO A 249 -3.95 -5.48 12.90
CA PRO A 249 -5.28 -5.05 13.35
C PRO A 249 -5.55 -3.59 12.99
N GLY A 250 -6.72 -3.30 12.44
CA GLY A 250 -7.20 -1.94 12.15
C GLY A 250 -8.22 -1.50 13.20
N PHE A 251 -8.25 -0.24 13.60
CA PHE A 251 -9.17 0.32 14.60
C PHE A 251 -9.88 1.53 14.05
N PHE A 252 -11.20 1.58 14.19
CA PHE A 252 -12.04 2.60 13.56
C PHE A 252 -13.04 3.20 14.54
N LEU A 253 -13.09 4.53 14.59
CA LEU A 253 -14.17 5.25 15.28
C LEU A 253 -15.39 5.31 14.37
N VAL A 254 -16.53 4.85 14.87
CA VAL A 254 -17.75 4.72 14.07
C VAL A 254 -18.61 5.99 14.13
N GLY A 255 -18.76 6.68 12.99
CA GLY A 255 -19.63 7.84 12.81
C GLY A 255 -21.12 7.47 12.88
N VAL A 256 -22.06 8.43 12.97
CA VAL A 256 -23.52 8.21 13.15
C VAL A 256 -24.20 7.30 12.13
N ASP A 257 -23.65 7.25 10.94
CA ASP A 257 -24.11 6.49 9.77
C ASP A 257 -23.45 5.11 9.64
N LEU A 258 -22.67 4.69 10.65
CA LEU A 258 -21.85 3.47 10.66
C LEU A 258 -20.60 3.53 9.77
N SER A 259 -20.32 4.68 9.12
CA SER A 259 -19.07 4.87 8.40
C SER A 259 -17.88 5.07 9.36
N PRO A 260 -16.66 4.67 8.99
CA PRO A 260 -15.47 4.98 9.77
C PRO A 260 -15.16 6.48 9.67
N SER A 261 -15.30 7.17 10.80
CA SER A 261 -15.05 8.61 10.94
C SER A 261 -13.56 8.95 11.12
N ASP A 262 -12.80 8.01 11.69
CA ASP A 262 -11.36 8.05 11.89
C ASP A 262 -10.87 6.59 11.98
N GLY A 263 -9.61 6.34 11.65
CA GLY A 263 -9.02 5.01 11.68
C GLY A 263 -7.51 5.01 11.87
N MET A 264 -6.99 3.92 12.41
CA MET A 264 -5.56 3.63 12.55
C MET A 264 -5.33 2.11 12.46
N HIS A 265 -4.10 1.64 12.40
CA HIS A 265 -3.78 0.21 12.43
C HIS A 265 -2.55 -0.06 13.30
N GLY A 266 -2.20 -1.35 13.43
CA GLY A 266 -1.09 -1.82 14.27
C GLY A 266 0.29 -1.25 13.97
N GLY A 267 0.47 -0.56 12.84
CA GLY A 267 1.73 0.13 12.50
C GLY A 267 1.98 1.40 13.31
N GLU A 268 1.02 1.87 14.11
CA GLU A 268 1.15 3.10 14.91
C GLU A 268 1.98 2.96 16.19
N TRP A 269 2.30 1.73 16.60
CA TRP A 269 3.17 1.43 17.74
C TRP A 269 4.31 0.49 17.34
N ASP A 270 5.20 0.21 18.30
CA ASP A 270 6.31 -0.73 18.12
C ASP A 270 5.84 -2.16 18.46
N ASP A 271 6.45 -2.84 19.42
CA ASP A 271 6.03 -4.20 19.79
C ASP A 271 4.58 -4.23 20.33
N ASP A 272 3.85 -5.31 20.05
CA ASP A 272 2.45 -5.54 20.45
C ASP A 272 2.31 -5.85 21.95
N THR A 273 2.69 -4.88 22.78
CA THR A 273 2.62 -4.94 24.23
C THR A 273 1.71 -3.84 24.75
N ALA A 274 1.06 -4.07 25.89
CA ALA A 274 0.19 -3.08 26.51
C ALA A 274 0.89 -1.72 26.77
N GLU A 275 2.19 -1.71 27.08
CA GLU A 275 2.98 -0.48 27.27
C GLU A 275 3.01 0.38 25.99
N ASN A 276 3.20 -0.25 24.82
CA ASN A 276 3.30 0.45 23.55
C ASN A 276 1.93 0.78 22.95
N ILE A 277 0.98 -0.14 23.05
CA ILE A 277 -0.36 -0.01 22.43
C ILE A 277 -1.19 1.05 23.18
N SER A 278 -1.23 0.98 24.52
CA SER A 278 -2.15 1.76 25.35
C SER A 278 -2.09 3.28 25.17
N PRO A 279 -0.92 3.95 25.05
CA PRO A 279 -0.88 5.40 24.83
C PRO A 279 -1.48 5.79 23.48
N VAL A 280 -1.23 4.99 22.43
CA VAL A 280 -1.70 5.24 21.07
C VAL A 280 -3.20 4.99 20.97
N ILE A 281 -3.66 3.77 21.32
CA ILE A 281 -5.08 3.42 21.24
C ILE A 281 -5.94 4.25 22.17
N GLY A 282 -5.40 4.64 23.34
CA GLY A 282 -6.10 5.54 24.24
C GLY A 282 -6.26 6.93 23.64
N ALA A 283 -5.21 7.48 23.02
CA ALA A 283 -5.31 8.76 22.32
C ALA A 283 -6.33 8.68 21.18
N PHE A 284 -6.30 7.59 20.40
CA PHE A 284 -7.26 7.33 19.31
C PHE A 284 -8.70 7.21 19.80
N ALA A 285 -8.97 6.35 20.79
CA ALA A 285 -10.30 6.16 21.37
C ALA A 285 -10.92 7.47 21.90
N ARG A 286 -10.07 8.42 22.34
CA ARG A 286 -10.47 9.75 22.79
C ARG A 286 -10.55 10.80 21.68
N GLY A 287 -10.24 10.47 20.43
CA GLY A 287 -10.19 11.40 19.30
C GLY A 287 -9.03 12.41 19.39
N LYS A 288 -7.94 12.03 20.05
CA LYS A 288 -6.78 12.89 20.35
C LYS A 288 -5.48 12.43 19.68
N LEU A 289 -5.53 11.42 18.80
CA LEU A 289 -4.36 10.95 18.06
C LEU A 289 -4.06 11.90 16.88
N MET A 290 -3.16 12.85 17.12
CA MET A 290 -2.81 13.92 16.16
C MET A 290 -1.52 13.63 15.39
N LYS A 291 -0.54 12.98 16.03
CA LYS A 291 0.71 12.55 15.39
C LYS A 291 0.56 11.08 15.04
N ARG A 292 0.67 10.77 13.75
CA ARG A 292 0.49 9.43 13.21
C ARG A 292 1.73 9.02 12.44
N ARG A 293 2.08 7.74 12.52
CA ARG A 293 3.10 7.14 11.65
C ARG A 293 2.54 7.03 10.24
N GLU A 294 1.26 6.67 10.12
CA GLU A 294 0.55 6.56 8.85
C GLU A 294 -0.70 7.47 8.82
N PRO A 295 -0.86 8.31 7.79
CA PRO A 295 -2.00 9.19 7.71
C PRO A 295 -3.28 8.38 7.49
N TRP A 296 -4.35 8.76 8.20
CA TRP A 296 -5.68 8.23 7.93
C TRP A 296 -6.14 8.68 6.54
N GLY A 297 -6.25 7.73 5.60
CA GLY A 297 -6.64 8.00 4.22
C GLY A 297 -8.13 8.32 4.05
N GLY A 298 -8.95 8.02 5.06
CA GLY A 298 -10.40 8.17 5.02
C GLY A 298 -11.09 7.43 3.88
N GLN A 299 -12.42 7.49 3.86
CA GLN A 299 -13.18 7.07 2.69
C GLN A 299 -12.90 8.10 1.59
N LYS A 300 -12.11 7.74 0.57
CA LYS A 300 -12.08 8.50 -0.68
C LYS A 300 -13.49 8.44 -1.28
N ARG A 301 -14.34 9.41 -0.95
CA ARG A 301 -15.57 9.65 -1.73
C ARG A 301 -15.13 9.85 -3.16
N GLY A 302 -15.48 8.90 -4.04
CA GLY A 302 -15.30 9.09 -5.47
C GLY A 302 -15.93 10.42 -5.92
N PRO A 303 -15.41 11.06 -6.98
CA PRO A 303 -16.00 12.28 -7.51
C PRO A 303 -17.41 11.96 -8.04
N GLY A 304 -18.43 12.14 -7.19
CA GLY A 304 -19.83 11.85 -7.56
C GLY A 304 -20.76 11.33 -6.46
N GLY A 305 -20.36 11.32 -5.19
CA GLY A 305 -21.19 10.84 -4.08
C GLY A 305 -22.46 11.67 -3.81
N LEU A 306 -23.49 11.50 -4.65
CA LEU A 306 -24.88 11.67 -4.24
C LEU A 306 -25.29 10.41 -3.43
N PRO A 307 -26.03 10.56 -2.32
CA PRO A 307 -26.62 9.41 -1.65
C PRO A 307 -27.60 8.70 -2.61
N PRO A 308 -27.75 7.37 -2.51
CA PRO A 308 -28.79 6.67 -3.25
C PRO A 308 -30.14 7.27 -2.84
N ARG A 309 -30.81 7.94 -3.77
CA ARG A 309 -32.22 8.31 -3.61
C ARG A 309 -32.98 7.01 -3.44
N GLY A 310 -33.57 6.81 -2.25
CA GLY A 310 -34.50 5.73 -2.00
C GLY A 310 -35.57 5.75 -3.09
N GLY A 311 -35.63 4.66 -3.86
CA GLY A 311 -36.73 4.37 -4.76
C GLY A 311 -37.97 4.11 -3.92
N GLY A 312 -38.72 5.16 -3.64
CA GLY A 312 -40.12 5.03 -3.26
C GLY A 312 -40.88 4.53 -4.47
N THR A 313 -41.32 3.29 -4.43
CA THR A 313 -42.39 2.78 -5.26
C THR A 313 -43.67 3.53 -4.91
N GLU A 314 -44.06 4.47 -5.77
CA GLU A 314 -45.47 4.70 -6.02
C GLU A 314 -46.00 3.48 -6.78
N LEU A 315 -46.88 2.71 -6.12
CA LEU A 315 -48.12 2.12 -6.61
C LEU A 315 -48.84 1.45 -5.44
#